data_AF-X1M118-F1
#
_entry.id   AF-X1M118-F1
#
_cell.length_a   1.000
_cell.length_b   1.000
_cell.length_c   1.000
_cell.angle_alpha   90.00
_cell.angle_beta   90.00
_cell.angle_gamma   90.00
#
_symmetry.space_group_name_H-M   'P 1'
#
loop_
_entity.id
_entity.type
_entity.pdbx_description
1 polymer ?
#
loop_
_entity_poly.entity_id
_entity_poly.type
_entity_poly.pdbx_seq_one_letter_code
_entity_poly.pdbx_strand_id
1 'polypeptide(L)'
;MGLPEFKPEQIPITLTTDVITSRSSSVIAKNEVTKQSPIITYQLTVGSYQLSVSLLSMGNPHAVNFTSDPVANFPLIQIGPKVERHPLFPQKTNFEIARVLNRGEIEARVWERGVGETLACGSGACAIAVAARLLSYIDNQVAIIFPGGTLTIHWDRVGEVLLTGPVEEAFSGEYPI
;
A
#
# COMPACT_ATOMS: atom_id res chain seq x y z
N MET A 1 10.96 -1.56 -9.74
CA MET A 1 9.52 -1.90 -9.59
C MET A 1 8.59 -0.93 -10.32
N GLY A 2 9.12 0.03 -11.11
CA GLY A 2 8.30 0.96 -11.89
C GLY A 2 7.90 2.22 -11.13
N LEU A 3 7.08 3.04 -11.78
CA LEU A 3 6.57 4.31 -11.24
C LEU A 3 5.34 4.06 -10.34
N PRO A 4 5.26 4.71 -9.17
CA PRO A 4 4.04 4.68 -8.38
C PRO A 4 2.95 5.53 -9.04
N GLU A 5 1.72 5.02 -9.02
CA GLU A 5 0.55 5.69 -9.57
C GLU A 5 -0.45 6.03 -8.47
N PHE A 6 -1.02 7.25 -8.55
CA PHE A 6 -1.86 7.81 -7.49
C PHE A 6 -3.27 8.17 -7.93
N LYS A 7 -3.56 8.06 -9.23
CA LYS A 7 -4.85 8.51 -9.78
C LYS A 7 -5.95 7.47 -9.54
N PRO A 8 -7.18 7.89 -9.19
CA PRO A 8 -8.33 6.99 -9.13
C PRO A 8 -8.63 6.22 -10.43
N GLU A 9 -8.20 6.72 -11.59
CA GLU A 9 -8.38 5.99 -12.85
C GLU A 9 -7.32 4.90 -13.06
N GLN A 10 -6.17 5.03 -12.37
CA GLN A 10 -5.03 4.11 -12.45
C GLN A 10 -4.99 3.12 -11.27
N ILE A 11 -5.54 3.51 -10.13
CA ILE A 11 -5.87 2.63 -9.02
C ILE A 11 -7.33 2.25 -9.27
N PRO A 12 -7.72 1.03 -9.65
CA PRO A 12 -9.10 0.70 -10.01
C PRO A 12 -10.06 0.81 -8.81
N ILE A 13 -10.43 2.05 -8.44
CA ILE A 13 -11.29 2.41 -7.32
C ILE A 13 -12.54 3.13 -7.79
N THR A 14 -13.63 3.00 -7.04
CA THR A 14 -14.88 3.73 -7.28
C THR A 14 -15.16 4.65 -6.09
N LEU A 15 -14.74 5.91 -6.21
CA LEU A 15 -15.10 6.95 -5.24
C LEU A 15 -16.52 7.45 -5.55
N THR A 16 -17.46 7.28 -4.64
CA THR A 16 -18.74 8.00 -4.74
C THR A 16 -18.52 9.48 -4.43
N THR A 17 -19.21 10.34 -5.17
CA THR A 17 -19.02 11.81 -5.20
C THR A 17 -19.17 12.50 -3.84
N ASP A 18 -19.73 11.82 -2.84
CA ASP A 18 -20.04 12.38 -1.52
C ASP A 18 -18.83 12.53 -0.58
N VAL A 19 -17.66 11.98 -0.91
CA VAL A 19 -16.47 12.02 -0.04
C VAL A 19 -15.63 13.29 -0.23
N ILE A 20 -15.86 14.07 -1.30
CA ILE A 20 -15.03 15.24 -1.63
C ILE A 20 -15.34 16.45 -0.73
N THR A 21 -16.47 16.49 -0.03
CA THR A 21 -16.97 17.72 0.64
C THR A 21 -16.75 17.80 2.15
N SER A 22 -16.09 16.84 2.81
CA SER A 22 -15.74 16.99 4.22
C SER A 22 -14.23 17.09 4.44
N ARG A 23 -13.79 18.33 4.71
CA ARG A 23 -12.45 18.76 5.18
C ARG A 23 -11.42 19.20 4.13
N SER A 24 -11.76 20.21 3.34
CA SER A 24 -10.76 21.24 2.99
C SER A 24 -11.35 22.63 3.19
N SER A 25 -11.11 23.20 4.38
CA SER A 25 -11.29 24.62 4.64
C SER A 25 -10.12 25.38 4.04
N SER A 26 -10.07 25.47 2.71
CA SER A 26 -9.28 26.49 2.02
C SER A 26 -9.85 26.71 0.62
N VAL A 27 -10.44 27.90 0.47
CA VAL A 27 -10.96 28.50 -0.76
C VAL A 27 -10.01 28.25 -1.94
N ILE A 28 -10.50 27.57 -2.98
CA ILE A 28 -9.77 27.46 -4.27
C ILE A 28 -10.18 28.66 -5.14
N ALA A 29 -9.26 29.62 -5.25
CA ALA A 29 -9.27 30.59 -6.33
C ALA A 29 -8.93 29.88 -7.66
N LYS A 30 -9.63 30.31 -8.71
CA LYS A 30 -9.49 29.79 -10.07
C LYS A 30 -8.10 30.13 -10.65
N ASN A 31 -7.59 29.18 -11.43
CA ASN A 31 -6.46 29.20 -12.36
C ASN A 31 -5.07 28.78 -11.84
N GLU A 32 -4.45 27.93 -12.67
CA GLU A 32 -3.02 27.59 -12.80
C GLU A 32 -2.51 26.27 -12.17
N VAL A 33 -2.21 25.35 -13.10
CA VAL A 33 -1.20 24.27 -13.07
C VAL A 33 -1.47 23.03 -12.20
N THR A 34 -1.57 21.90 -12.90
CA THR A 34 -1.52 20.50 -12.46
C THR A 34 -0.56 20.25 -11.28
N LYS A 35 -1.13 19.96 -10.10
CA LYS A 35 -0.45 19.23 -9.01
C LYS A 35 -1.41 18.17 -8.51
N GLN A 36 -1.12 16.93 -8.87
CA GLN A 36 -1.93 15.74 -8.60
C GLN A 36 -1.64 15.27 -7.17
N SER A 37 -2.67 15.15 -6.32
CA SER A 37 -2.49 14.81 -4.91
C SER A 37 -2.74 13.32 -4.67
N PRO A 38 -1.83 12.61 -3.96
CA PRO A 38 -2.02 11.22 -3.62
C PRO A 38 -3.17 11.03 -2.61
N ILE A 39 -3.90 9.91 -2.70
CA ILE A 39 -4.96 9.56 -1.75
C ILE A 39 -4.32 8.91 -0.54
N ILE A 40 -4.01 9.75 0.45
CA ILE A 40 -3.38 9.37 1.70
C ILE A 40 -4.40 9.59 2.83
N THR A 41 -4.42 8.69 3.83
CA THR A 41 -5.34 8.74 5.00
C THR A 41 -6.84 8.65 4.70
N TYR A 42 -7.24 7.97 3.62
CA TYR A 42 -8.65 7.68 3.32
C TYR A 42 -9.26 6.80 4.42
N GLN A 43 -10.45 7.16 4.93
CA GLN A 43 -11.14 6.38 5.95
C GLN A 43 -11.98 5.28 5.30
N LEU A 44 -11.54 4.04 5.45
CA LEU A 44 -12.20 2.84 4.95
C LEU A 44 -12.93 2.12 6.08
N THR A 45 -14.25 2.05 5.99
CA THR A 45 -15.08 1.30 6.93
C THR A 45 -15.24 -0.14 6.47
N VAL A 46 -14.81 -1.10 7.29
CA VAL A 46 -14.84 -2.53 6.98
C VAL A 46 -15.49 -3.29 8.13
N GLY A 47 -16.80 -3.52 8.03
CA GLY A 47 -17.59 -4.02 9.16
C GLY A 47 -17.56 -3.02 10.32
N SER A 48 -17.06 -3.44 11.49
CA SER A 48 -16.88 -2.58 12.66
C SER A 48 -15.53 -1.85 12.72
N TYR A 49 -14.64 -2.08 11.76
CA TYR A 49 -13.31 -1.47 11.74
C TYR A 49 -13.32 -0.18 10.92
N GLN A 50 -12.69 0.87 11.43
CA GLN A 50 -12.34 2.06 10.66
C GLN A 50 -10.83 2.06 10.43
N LEU A 51 -10.42 1.99 9.16
CA LEU A 51 -9.03 1.92 8.76
C LEU A 51 -8.65 3.21 8.02
N SER A 52 -7.58 3.88 8.44
CA SER A 52 -7.01 4.96 7.65
C SER A 52 -6.01 4.37 6.65
N VAL A 53 -6.39 4.33 5.38
CA VAL A 53 -5.61 3.70 4.31
C VAL A 53 -5.03 4.72 3.34
N SER A 54 -3.82 4.46 2.88
CA SER A 54 -3.22 5.12 1.72
C SER A 54 -3.45 4.23 0.49
N LEU A 55 -3.97 4.82 -0.59
CA LEU A 55 -4.34 4.11 -1.81
C LEU A 55 -3.38 4.50 -2.92
N LEU A 56 -2.77 3.49 -3.54
CA LEU A 56 -1.82 3.66 -4.65
C LEU A 56 -1.71 2.40 -5.50
N SER A 57 -1.08 2.52 -6.66
CA SER A 57 -0.78 1.42 -7.56
C SER A 57 0.72 1.35 -7.84
N MET A 58 1.24 0.13 -7.87
CA MET A 58 2.60 -0.21 -8.37
C MET A 58 2.51 -1.02 -9.67
N GLY A 59 1.45 -0.78 -10.47
CA GLY A 59 0.99 -1.65 -11.56
C GLY A 59 -0.14 -2.61 -11.15
N ASN A 60 -0.38 -2.72 -9.85
CA ASN A 60 -1.52 -3.39 -9.22
C ASN A 60 -1.98 -2.58 -7.98
N PRO A 61 -3.26 -2.65 -7.56
CA PRO A 61 -3.80 -1.81 -6.47
C PRO A 61 -3.34 -2.25 -5.08
N HIS A 62 -3.03 -1.26 -4.23
CA HIS A 62 -2.63 -1.43 -2.85
C HIS A 62 -3.41 -0.49 -1.92
N ALA A 63 -3.76 -1.01 -0.74
CA ALA A 63 -4.33 -0.26 0.36
C ALA A 63 -3.45 -0.46 1.60
N VAL A 64 -2.71 0.59 1.98
CA VAL A 64 -1.74 0.52 3.08
C VAL A 64 -2.32 1.18 4.32
N ASN A 65 -2.49 0.43 5.40
CA ASN A 65 -2.84 0.96 6.72
C ASN A 65 -1.60 0.97 7.63
N PHE A 66 -1.33 2.12 8.27
CA PHE A 66 -0.32 2.21 9.31
C PHE A 66 -0.95 2.10 10.69
N THR A 67 -0.39 1.24 11.55
CA THR A 67 -0.83 1.01 12.93
C THR A 67 0.29 1.32 13.93
N SER A 68 -0.08 1.70 15.16
CA SER A 68 0.86 1.82 16.28
C SER A 68 1.15 0.48 16.97
N ASP A 69 0.24 -0.48 16.85
CA ASP A 69 0.34 -1.79 17.51
C ASP A 69 1.13 -2.78 16.65
N PRO A 70 1.81 -3.78 17.27
CA PRO A 70 2.51 -4.83 16.52
C PRO A 70 1.63 -5.47 15.45
N VAL A 71 2.15 -5.60 14.22
CA VAL A 71 1.37 -6.12 13.08
C VAL A 71 0.90 -7.57 13.29
N ALA A 72 1.59 -8.32 14.16
CA ALA A 72 1.20 -9.66 14.59
C ALA A 72 -0.18 -9.68 15.30
N ASN A 73 -0.54 -8.59 15.98
CA ASN A 73 -1.81 -8.51 16.72
C ASN A 73 -2.99 -8.12 15.82
N PHE A 74 -2.74 -7.66 14.60
CA PHE A 74 -3.80 -7.27 13.68
C PHE A 74 -4.53 -8.53 13.16
N PRO A 75 -5.87 -8.57 13.18
CA PRO A 75 -6.66 -9.72 12.75
C PRO A 75 -6.77 -9.80 11.22
N LEU A 76 -5.62 -9.94 10.54
CA LEU A 76 -5.49 -9.84 9.09
C LEU A 76 -6.34 -10.86 8.34
N ILE A 77 -6.41 -12.10 8.82
CA ILE A 77 -7.24 -13.16 8.22
C ILE A 77 -8.73 -12.80 8.23
N GLN A 78 -9.19 -12.01 9.21
CA GLN A 78 -10.59 -11.60 9.32
C GLN A 78 -10.90 -10.34 8.51
N ILE A 79 -9.95 -9.41 8.42
CA ILE A 79 -10.14 -8.09 7.79
C ILE A 79 -9.69 -8.09 6.33
N GLY A 80 -8.57 -8.74 6.01
CA GLY A 80 -7.98 -8.81 4.68
C GLY A 80 -8.97 -9.19 3.56
N PRO A 81 -9.73 -10.29 3.68
CA PRO A 81 -10.72 -10.66 2.65
C PRO A 81 -11.81 -9.61 2.43
N LYS A 82 -12.14 -8.84 3.48
CA LYS A 82 -13.17 -7.79 3.44
C LYS A 82 -12.63 -6.52 2.80
N VAL A 83 -11.37 -6.15 3.06
CA VAL A 83 -10.69 -5.06 2.35
C VAL A 83 -10.51 -5.42 0.89
N GLU A 84 -10.00 -6.62 0.60
CA GLU A 84 -9.78 -7.13 -0.76
C GLU A 84 -11.02 -6.99 -1.63
N ARG A 85 -12.21 -7.30 -1.08
CA ARG A 85 -13.50 -7.30 -1.80
C ARG A 85 -14.35 -6.06 -1.50
N HIS A 86 -13.79 -5.04 -0.85
CA HIS A 86 -14.56 -3.86 -0.49
C HIS A 86 -15.12 -3.18 -1.76
N PRO A 87 -16.37 -2.67 -1.78
CA PRO A 87 -16.99 -2.06 -2.97
C PRO A 87 -16.19 -0.91 -3.59
N LEU A 88 -15.33 -0.26 -2.79
CA LEU A 88 -14.36 0.73 -3.28
C LEU A 88 -13.40 0.15 -4.33
N PHE A 89 -13.09 -1.15 -4.29
CA PHE A 89 -12.13 -1.83 -5.16
C PHE A 89 -12.84 -2.80 -6.11
N PRO A 90 -13.43 -2.34 -7.22
CA PRO A 90 -14.11 -3.21 -8.19
C PRO A 90 -13.22 -4.33 -8.76
N GLN A 91 -11.91 -4.09 -8.86
CA GLN A 91 -10.93 -5.09 -9.31
C GLN A 91 -10.17 -5.75 -8.15
N LYS A 92 -10.73 -5.63 -6.93
CA LYS A 92 -10.10 -6.00 -5.66
C LYS A 92 -8.79 -5.25 -5.40
N THR A 93 -8.23 -5.39 -4.20
CA THR A 93 -6.94 -4.77 -3.83
C THR A 93 -6.07 -5.71 -3.01
N ASN A 94 -4.76 -5.50 -3.04
CA ASN A 94 -3.89 -5.95 -1.97
C ASN A 94 -4.10 -5.05 -0.75
N PHE A 95 -3.91 -5.61 0.45
CA PHE A 95 -4.01 -4.88 1.70
C PHE A 95 -2.80 -5.13 2.58
N GLU A 96 -2.11 -4.05 2.92
CA GLU A 96 -0.93 -4.07 3.77
C GLU A 96 -1.26 -3.45 5.13
N ILE A 97 -0.90 -4.15 6.21
CA ILE A 97 -0.84 -3.58 7.55
C ILE A 97 0.62 -3.39 7.93
N ALA A 98 1.01 -2.17 8.27
CA ALA A 98 2.40 -1.80 8.51
C ALA A 98 2.55 -1.03 9.83
N ARG A 99 3.63 -1.27 10.55
CA ARG A 99 4.03 -0.48 11.72
C ARG A 99 5.41 0.11 11.48
N VAL A 100 5.50 1.44 11.60
CA VAL A 100 6.77 2.16 11.52
C VAL A 100 7.52 1.94 12.83
N LEU A 101 8.67 1.28 12.77
CA LEU A 101 9.52 1.05 13.95
C LEU A 101 10.44 2.25 14.17
N ASN A 102 11.03 2.73 13.08
CA ASN A 102 11.85 3.94 13.01
C ASN A 102 11.92 4.43 11.55
N ARG A 103 12.72 5.47 11.27
CA ARG A 103 12.80 6.07 9.91
C ARG A 103 13.40 5.13 8.85
N GLY A 104 14.09 4.07 9.26
CA GLY A 104 14.75 3.11 8.37
C GLY A 104 14.12 1.71 8.36
N GLU A 105 13.14 1.42 9.23
CA GLU A 105 12.55 0.08 9.37
C GLU A 105 11.04 0.13 9.60
N ILE A 106 10.33 -0.70 8.84
CA ILE A 106 8.88 -0.92 8.94
C ILE A 106 8.63 -2.42 8.99
N GLU A 107 7.89 -2.91 9.98
CA GLU A 107 7.37 -4.28 9.95
C GLU A 107 5.99 -4.31 9.27
N ALA A 108 5.69 -5.39 8.55
CA ALA A 108 4.45 -5.48 7.79
C ALA A 108 3.93 -6.92 7.65
N ARG A 109 2.62 -7.01 7.41
CA ARG A 109 1.95 -8.20 6.88
C ARG A 109 1.07 -7.80 5.71
N VAL A 110 0.78 -8.75 4.82
CA VAL A 110 0.05 -8.49 3.58
C VAL A 110 -1.04 -9.53 3.37
N TRP A 111 -2.20 -9.06 2.92
CA TRP A 111 -3.24 -9.88 2.32
C TRP A 111 -3.25 -9.61 0.81
N GLU A 112 -2.78 -10.58 0.03
CA GLU A 112 -2.66 -10.47 -1.41
C GLU A 112 -3.96 -10.83 -2.13
N ARG A 113 -4.31 -10.00 -3.12
CA ARG A 113 -5.50 -10.15 -3.95
C ARG A 113 -5.52 -11.53 -4.61
N GLY A 114 -6.57 -12.30 -4.35
CA GLY A 114 -6.76 -13.63 -4.93
C GLY A 114 -5.89 -14.74 -4.35
N VAL A 115 -5.02 -14.44 -3.38
CA VAL A 115 -4.10 -15.40 -2.76
C VAL A 115 -4.41 -15.59 -1.28
N GLY A 116 -4.55 -14.48 -0.54
CA GLY A 116 -4.68 -14.50 0.92
C GLY A 116 -3.42 -13.96 1.61
N GLU A 117 -3.21 -14.33 2.87
CA GLU A 117 -2.00 -13.92 3.58
C GLU A 117 -0.76 -14.64 3.03
N THR A 118 0.23 -13.88 2.58
CA THR A 118 1.51 -14.39 2.08
C THR A 118 2.66 -13.97 2.99
N LEU A 119 3.80 -14.65 2.87
CA LEU A 119 4.97 -14.40 3.71
C LEU A 119 5.70 -13.10 3.33
N ALA A 120 5.57 -12.62 2.10
CA ALA A 120 6.12 -11.36 1.62
C ALA A 120 5.47 -10.97 0.29
N CYS A 121 5.40 -9.66 -0.02
CA CYS A 121 4.91 -9.15 -1.30
C CYS A 121 5.80 -7.99 -1.78
N GLY A 122 6.44 -8.14 -2.95
CA GLY A 122 7.39 -7.14 -3.46
C GLY A 122 6.74 -5.80 -3.85
N SER A 123 5.61 -5.83 -4.56
CA SER A 123 4.85 -4.61 -4.88
C SER A 123 4.21 -4.00 -3.64
N GLY A 124 3.75 -4.83 -2.69
CA GLY A 124 3.28 -4.37 -1.38
C GLY A 124 4.35 -3.65 -0.58
N ALA A 125 5.59 -4.15 -0.57
CA ALA A 125 6.74 -3.49 0.04
C ALA A 125 6.98 -2.09 -0.54
N CYS A 126 6.92 -1.98 -1.88
CA CYS A 126 7.05 -0.70 -2.58
C CYS A 126 5.91 0.24 -2.21
N ALA A 127 4.67 -0.25 -2.17
CA ALA A 127 3.50 0.54 -1.81
C ALA A 127 3.61 1.09 -0.37
N ILE A 128 4.06 0.27 0.58
CA ILE A 128 4.33 0.68 1.96
C ILE A 128 5.37 1.80 2.01
N ALA A 129 6.51 1.62 1.34
CA ALA A 129 7.58 2.62 1.34
C ALA A 129 7.13 3.94 0.70
N VAL A 130 6.41 3.89 -0.42
CA VAL A 130 5.85 5.08 -1.08
C VAL A 130 4.87 5.81 -0.16
N ALA A 131 3.93 5.10 0.45
CA ALA A 131 2.96 5.68 1.37
C ALA A 131 3.63 6.29 2.62
N ALA A 132 4.57 5.57 3.23
CA ALA A 132 5.34 6.04 4.39
C ALA A 132 6.18 7.28 4.04
N ARG A 133 6.78 7.32 2.85
CA ARG A 133 7.52 8.47 2.35
C ARG A 133 6.59 9.66 2.18
N LEU A 134 5.44 9.49 1.53
CA LEU A 134 4.45 10.56 1.35
C LEU A 134 3.97 11.13 2.68
N LEU A 135 3.77 10.27 3.68
CA LEU A 135 3.42 10.62 5.07
C LEU A 135 4.61 11.17 5.90
N SER A 136 5.81 11.22 5.34
CA SER A 136 7.04 11.70 6.00
C SER A 136 7.47 10.86 7.22
N TYR A 137 7.06 9.58 7.28
CA TYR A 137 7.46 8.63 8.32
C TYR A 137 8.89 8.13 8.16
N ILE A 138 9.39 8.13 6.93
CA ILE A 138 10.72 7.63 6.57
C ILE A 138 11.48 8.62 5.67
N ASP A 139 12.78 8.37 5.50
CA ASP A 139 13.63 9.03 4.52
C ASP A 139 13.50 8.36 3.14
N ASN A 140 14.50 8.41 2.28
CA ASN A 140 14.46 7.86 0.92
C ASN A 140 14.69 6.34 0.86
N GLN A 141 15.20 5.72 1.92
CA GLN A 141 15.45 4.29 2.00
C GLN A 141 14.84 3.70 3.26
N VAL A 142 14.24 2.51 3.14
CA VAL A 142 13.64 1.79 4.27
C VAL A 142 13.73 0.28 4.06
N ALA A 143 13.92 -0.46 5.15
CA ALA A 143 13.76 -1.90 5.20
C ALA A 143 12.30 -2.25 5.57
N ILE A 144 11.64 -3.03 4.72
CA ILE A 144 10.32 -3.60 4.98
C ILE A 144 10.49 -5.04 5.44
N ILE A 145 10.13 -5.31 6.69
CA ILE A 145 10.30 -6.60 7.36
C ILE A 145 8.96 -7.34 7.30
N PHE A 146 8.90 -8.39 6.48
CA PHE A 146 7.79 -9.33 6.44
C PHE A 146 8.14 -10.63 7.17
N PRO A 147 7.15 -11.50 7.47
CA PRO A 147 7.43 -12.84 8.02
C PRO A 147 8.40 -13.69 7.19
N GLY A 148 8.38 -13.54 5.86
CA GLY A 148 9.21 -14.28 4.92
C GLY A 148 10.59 -13.68 4.65
N GLY A 149 10.91 -12.51 5.22
CA GLY A 149 12.19 -11.85 5.01
C GLY A 149 12.07 -10.33 4.86
N THR A 150 13.22 -9.70 4.62
CA THR A 150 13.34 -8.24 4.53
C THR A 150 13.61 -7.79 3.10
N LEU A 151 12.90 -6.74 2.67
CA LEU A 151 13.10 -6.08 1.40
C LEU A 151 13.54 -4.64 1.64
N THR A 152 14.62 -4.21 0.99
CA THR A 152 15.07 -2.81 1.05
C THR A 152 14.47 -2.03 -0.11
N ILE A 153 13.78 -0.95 0.19
CA ILE A 153 13.13 -0.09 -0.79
C ILE A 153 13.80 1.28 -0.78
N HIS A 154 14.09 1.80 -1.98
CA HIS A 154 14.58 3.17 -2.17
C HIS A 154 13.66 3.94 -3.12
N TRP A 155 13.21 5.12 -2.68
CA TRP A 155 12.45 6.07 -3.49
C TRP A 155 12.63 7.50 -2.98
N ASP A 156 13.08 8.40 -3.86
CA ASP A 156 13.37 9.81 -3.55
C ASP A 156 12.18 10.75 -3.83
N ARG A 157 10.99 10.19 -4.09
CA ARG A 157 9.75 10.85 -4.55
C ARG A 157 9.72 11.18 -6.03
N VAL A 158 10.76 10.84 -6.79
CA VAL A 158 10.87 11.10 -8.22
C VAL A 158 11.19 9.78 -8.93
N GLY A 159 10.58 9.56 -10.08
CA GLY A 159 10.88 8.37 -10.87
C GLY A 159 10.52 7.06 -10.14
N GLU A 160 11.31 6.04 -10.43
CA GLU A 160 10.98 4.66 -10.11
C GLU A 160 11.30 4.25 -8.68
N VAL A 161 10.51 3.31 -8.16
CA VAL A 161 10.79 2.64 -6.89
C VAL A 161 11.77 1.50 -7.14
N LEU A 162 12.89 1.53 -6.41
CA LEU A 162 13.90 0.48 -6.43
C LEU A 162 13.68 -0.49 -5.28
N LEU A 163 13.74 -1.78 -5.57
CA LEU A 163 13.58 -2.87 -4.60
C LEU A 163 14.83 -3.75 -4.65
N THR A 164 15.37 -4.06 -3.47
CA THR A 164 16.45 -5.04 -3.29
C THR A 164 16.00 -6.10 -2.28
N GLY A 165 16.20 -7.37 -2.61
CA GLY A 165 15.88 -8.50 -1.76
C GLY A 165 16.62 -9.77 -2.18
N PRO A 166 16.71 -10.78 -1.31
CA PRO A 166 17.33 -12.06 -1.64
C PRO A 166 16.50 -12.86 -2.65
N VAL A 167 17.17 -13.69 -3.45
CA VAL A 167 16.56 -14.67 -4.36
C VAL A 167 17.36 -15.97 -4.25
N GLU A 168 16.68 -17.10 -4.09
CA GLU A 168 17.29 -18.42 -3.94
C GLU A 168 16.58 -19.43 -4.86
N GLU A 169 17.36 -20.33 -5.47
CA GLU A 169 16.83 -21.44 -6.25
C GLU A 169 16.36 -22.56 -5.32
N ALA A 170 15.09 -22.95 -5.41
CA ALA A 170 14.54 -24.03 -4.59
C ALA A 170 14.87 -25.42 -5.17
N PHE A 171 14.69 -25.61 -6.47
CA PHE A 171 15.01 -26.84 -7.20
C PHE A 171 15.00 -26.60 -8.71
N SER A 172 15.57 -27.54 -9.47
CA SER A 172 15.50 -27.61 -10.94
C SER A 172 14.85 -28.92 -11.40
N GLY A 173 14.05 -28.90 -12.48
CA GLY A 173 13.45 -30.10 -13.05
C GLY A 173 12.85 -29.89 -14.45
N GLU A 174 12.35 -30.98 -15.04
CA GLU A 174 11.63 -30.96 -16.32
C GLU A 174 10.13 -31.16 -16.09
N TYR A 175 9.29 -30.39 -16.80
CA TYR A 175 7.83 -30.51 -16.72
C TYR A 175 7.26 -30.88 -18.09
N PRO A 176 6.67 -32.08 -18.27
CA PRO A 176 6.02 -32.45 -19.52
C PRO A 176 4.75 -31.62 -19.72
N ILE A 177 4.61 -31.05 -20.91
CA ILE A 177 3.46 -30.23 -21.33
C ILE A 177 2.39 -31.13 -21.92
#